data_AF-A0A7J9AWN0-F1
#
_entry.id   AF-A0A7J9AWN0-F1
#
_cell.length_a   1.000
_cell.length_b   1.000
_cell.length_c   1.000
_cell.angle_alpha   90.00
_cell.angle_beta   90.00
_cell.angle_gamma   90.00
#
_symmetry.space_group_name_H-M   'P 1'
#
loop_
_entity.id
_entity.type
_entity.pdbx_description
1 polymer ?
#
loop_
_entity_poly.entity_id
_entity_poly.type
_entity_poly.pdbx_seq_one_letter_code
_entity_poly.pdbx_strand_id
1 'polypeptide(L)'
;FAVINSPDFGSQAEVWPSLEDARCLLSEFKKLPLSKQNKKMVNQESFLEESLAKATRQLRKLREENRQKELKEVMFESLSGKGILQSLNAMDLDEVDLLIKQNLADIDNRVRVLTIASRS
;
A
#
# COMPACT_ATOMS: atom_id res chain seq x y z
N PHE A 1 -3.79 -7.89 30.52
CA PHE A 1 -2.79 -8.41 31.47
C PHE A 1 -1.63 -8.99 30.66
N ALA A 2 -0.45 -9.07 31.26
CA ALA A 2 0.70 -9.74 30.65
C ALA A 2 1.21 -10.82 31.61
N VAL A 3 1.63 -11.96 31.07
CA VAL A 3 2.32 -13.03 31.79
C VAL A 3 3.61 -13.30 31.04
N ILE A 4 4.75 -13.06 31.68
CA ILE A 4 6.07 -13.20 31.09
C ILE A 4 6.73 -14.39 31.75
N ASN A 5 7.06 -15.41 30.96
CA ASN A 5 7.81 -16.57 31.43
C ASN A 5 9.26 -16.39 31.00
N SER A 6 10.18 -16.33 31.97
CA SER A 6 11.60 -16.38 31.68
C SER A 6 12.00 -17.78 31.23
N PRO A 7 12.96 -17.90 30.30
CA PRO A 7 13.43 -19.21 29.81
C PRO A 7 14.21 -20.01 30.87
N ASP A 8 14.59 -19.39 31.99
CA ASP A 8 15.29 -20.04 33.08
C ASP A 8 14.35 -20.97 33.86
N PHE A 9 14.65 -22.27 33.82
CA PHE A 9 13.92 -23.31 34.55
C PHE A 9 13.90 -22.98 36.06
N GLY A 10 12.70 -22.72 36.58
CA GLY A 10 12.47 -22.43 38.01
C GLY A 10 12.13 -20.98 38.33
N SER A 11 12.19 -20.06 37.36
CA SER A 11 11.72 -18.69 37.54
C SER A 11 10.18 -18.63 37.59
N GLN A 12 9.63 -17.91 38.57
CA GLN A 12 8.19 -17.66 38.65
C GLN A 12 7.79 -16.66 37.55
N ALA A 13 6.68 -16.92 36.86
CA ALA A 13 6.17 -16.03 35.83
C ALA A 13 5.88 -14.63 36.41
N GLU A 14 6.36 -13.59 35.73
CA GLU A 14 6.05 -12.22 36.09
C GLU A 14 4.68 -11.84 35.53
N VAL A 15 3.79 -11.31 36.38
CA VAL A 15 2.41 -11.01 36.02
C VAL A 15 2.11 -9.54 36.27
N TRP A 16 1.65 -8.84 35.24
CA TRP A 16 1.27 -7.43 35.31
C TRP A 16 -0.23 -7.22 35.03
N PRO A 17 -0.94 -6.37 35.80
CA PRO A 17 -0.44 -5.54 36.92
C PRO A 17 -0.33 -6.27 38.27
N SER A 18 -1.15 -7.29 38.49
CA SER A 18 -1.06 -8.21 39.64
C SER A 18 -1.64 -9.57 39.25
N LEU A 19 -1.37 -10.62 40.02
CA LEU A 19 -1.91 -11.96 39.76
C LEU A 19 -3.43 -12.01 39.87
N GLU A 20 -4.01 -11.29 40.83
CA GLU A 20 -5.46 -11.22 41.05
C GLU A 20 -6.16 -10.47 39.93
N ASP A 21 -5.63 -9.32 39.53
CA ASP A 21 -6.16 -8.55 38.40
C ASP A 21 -6.07 -9.33 37.09
N ALA A 22 -4.95 -10.02 36.85
CA ALA A 22 -4.78 -10.85 35.67
C ALA A 22 -5.80 -12.00 35.62
N ARG A 23 -6.07 -12.65 36.76
CA ARG A 23 -7.10 -13.71 36.86
C ARG A 23 -8.50 -13.16 36.63
N CYS A 24 -8.83 -12.00 37.19
CA CYS A 24 -10.11 -11.33 36.98
C CYS A 24 -10.30 -11.00 35.50
N LEU A 25 -9.32 -10.33 34.87
CA LEU A 25 -9.36 -9.97 33.46
C LEU A 25 -9.44 -11.19 32.53
N LEU A 26 -8.73 -12.28 32.86
CA LEU A 26 -8.81 -13.52 32.10
C LEU A 26 -10.19 -14.17 32.21
N SER A 27 -10.80 -14.15 33.40
CA SER A 27 -12.18 -14.64 33.60
C SER A 27 -13.18 -13.85 32.77
N GLU A 28 -13.09 -12.51 32.81
CA GLU A 28 -13.93 -11.63 32.00
C GLU A 28 -13.71 -11.85 30.49
N PHE A 29 -12.46 -12.02 30.06
CA PHE A 29 -12.14 -12.33 28.66
C PHE A 29 -12.76 -13.66 28.21
N LYS A 30 -12.68 -14.72 29.02
CA LYS A 30 -13.25 -16.04 28.71
C LYS A 30 -14.78 -16.05 28.61
N LYS A 31 -15.47 -15.08 29.24
CA LYS A 31 -16.93 -14.90 29.12
C LYS A 31 -17.35 -14.27 27.78
N LEU A 32 -16.43 -13.68 27.04
CA LEU A 32 -16.75 -13.07 25.74
C LEU A 32 -17.02 -14.15 24.67
N PRO A 33 -17.87 -13.90 23.66
CA PRO A 33 -18.01 -14.78 22.51
C PRO A 33 -16.68 -14.99 21.77
N LEU A 34 -16.49 -16.18 21.16
CA LEU A 34 -15.27 -16.52 20.39
C LEU A 34 -14.91 -15.49 19.31
N SER A 35 -15.92 -14.91 18.65
CA SER A 35 -15.73 -13.85 17.65
C SER A 35 -15.12 -12.58 18.22
N LYS A 36 -15.35 -12.27 19.50
CA LYS A 36 -14.74 -11.13 20.21
C LYS A 36 -13.36 -11.50 20.77
N GLN A 37 -13.18 -12.73 21.26
CA GLN A 37 -11.89 -13.19 21.76
C GLN A 37 -10.83 -13.22 20.64
N ASN A 38 -11.19 -13.71 19.45
CA ASN A 38 -10.25 -13.92 18.36
C ASN A 38 -10.14 -12.73 17.40
N LYS A 39 -10.91 -11.64 17.59
CA LYS A 39 -11.03 -10.52 16.64
C LYS A 39 -9.69 -9.90 16.23
N LYS A 40 -8.69 -9.94 17.10
CA LYS A 40 -7.34 -9.40 16.87
C LYS A 40 -6.24 -10.39 17.28
N MET A 41 -6.56 -11.68 17.43
CA MET A 41 -5.53 -12.68 17.64
C MET A 41 -4.79 -12.90 16.32
N VAL A 42 -3.56 -12.44 16.27
CA VAL A 42 -2.59 -12.75 15.21
C VAL A 42 -1.35 -13.34 15.89
N ASN A 43 -0.76 -14.36 15.27
CA ASN A 43 0.55 -14.84 15.71
C ASN A 43 1.65 -13.98 15.03
N GLN A 44 2.87 -14.02 15.57
CA GLN A 44 3.97 -13.19 15.06
C GLN A 44 4.28 -13.49 13.58
N GLU A 45 4.21 -14.76 13.17
CA GLU A 45 4.46 -15.19 11.79
C GLU A 45 3.45 -14.58 10.81
N SER A 46 2.15 -14.81 11.02
CA SER A 46 1.06 -14.25 10.22
C SER A 46 1.08 -12.73 10.14
N PHE A 47 1.44 -12.06 11.25
CA PHE A 47 1.62 -10.60 11.26
C PHE A 47 2.78 -10.15 10.37
N LEU A 48 3.92 -10.85 10.42
CA LEU A 48 5.07 -10.55 9.58
C LEU A 48 4.78 -10.82 8.10
N GLU A 49 4.11 -11.92 7.78
CA GLU A 49 3.66 -12.24 6.42
C GLU A 49 2.73 -11.16 5.85
N GLU A 50 1.71 -10.76 6.60
CA GLU A 50 0.78 -9.71 6.19
C GLU A 50 1.50 -8.37 6.00
N SER A 51 2.41 -8.03 6.91
CA SER A 51 3.22 -6.81 6.84
C SER A 51 4.14 -6.80 5.62
N LEU A 52 4.81 -7.91 5.33
CA LEU A 52 5.65 -8.07 4.14
C LEU A 52 4.83 -7.96 2.85
N ALA A 53 3.67 -8.61 2.80
CA ALA A 53 2.77 -8.55 1.66
C ALA A 53 2.28 -7.11 1.41
N LYS A 54 1.94 -6.39 2.48
CA LYS A 54 1.52 -4.98 2.41
C LYS A 54 2.65 -4.09 1.91
N ALA A 55 3.86 -4.21 2.46
CA ALA A 55 5.02 -3.45 2.04
C ALA A 55 5.37 -3.72 0.56
N THR A 56 5.34 -4.98 0.15
CA THR A 56 5.59 -5.39 -1.25
C THR A 56 4.56 -4.77 -2.21
N ARG A 57 3.28 -4.76 -1.83
CA ARG A 57 2.22 -4.14 -2.62
C ARG A 57 2.41 -2.62 -2.76
N GLN A 58 2.80 -1.95 -1.67
CA GLN A 58 3.09 -0.52 -1.68
C GLN A 58 4.30 -0.20 -2.56
N LEU A 59 5.37 -0.97 -2.46
CA LEU A 59 6.56 -0.81 -3.30
C LEU A 59 6.23 -0.96 -4.79
N ARG A 60 5.44 -1.98 -5.16
CA ARG A 60 5.00 -2.17 -6.54
C ARG A 60 4.20 -0.97 -7.05
N LYS A 61 3.27 -0.46 -6.23
CA LYS A 61 2.46 0.71 -6.57
C LYS A 61 3.34 1.95 -6.80
N LEU A 62 4.27 2.23 -5.89
CA LEU A 62 5.16 3.38 -6.01
C LEU A 62 6.09 3.27 -7.23
N ARG A 63 6.59 2.08 -7.54
CA ARG A 63 7.40 1.85 -8.76
C ARG A 63 6.61 2.17 -10.02
N GLU A 64 5.37 1.70 -10.11
CA GLU A 64 4.50 2.01 -11.24
C GLU A 64 4.19 3.51 -11.34
N GLU A 65 3.84 4.15 -10.22
CA GLU A 65 3.56 5.60 -10.19
C GLU A 65 4.78 6.44 -10.60
N ASN A 66 5.97 6.05 -10.14
CA ASN A 66 7.20 6.74 -10.52
C ASN A 66 7.53 6.52 -12.00
N ARG A 67 7.40 5.29 -12.49
CA ARG A 67 7.57 4.94 -13.90
C ARG A 67 6.66 5.77 -14.81
N GLN A 68 5.39 5.89 -14.47
CA GLN A 68 4.44 6.72 -15.22
C GLN A 68 4.82 8.20 -15.23
N LYS A 69 5.35 8.73 -14.12
CA LYS A 69 5.85 10.11 -14.05
C LYS A 69 7.08 10.33 -14.93
N GLU A 70 8.07 9.45 -14.84
CA GLU A 70 9.30 9.51 -15.62
C GLU A 70 9.00 9.50 -17.13
N LEU A 71 8.15 8.58 -17.59
CA LEU A 71 7.75 8.52 -19.00
C LEU A 71 7.00 9.78 -19.46
N LYS A 72 6.12 10.32 -18.61
CA LYS A 72 5.40 11.55 -18.91
C LYS A 72 6.35 12.75 -19.02
N GLU A 73 7.35 12.85 -18.15
CA GLU A 73 8.41 13.86 -18.23
C GLU A 73 9.19 13.72 -19.53
N VAL A 74 9.65 12.50 -19.86
CA VAL A 74 10.38 12.24 -21.12
C VAL A 74 9.55 12.61 -22.35
N MET A 75 8.25 12.27 -22.37
CA MET A 75 7.33 12.63 -23.44
C MET A 75 7.27 14.16 -23.62
N PHE A 76 7.02 14.92 -22.55
CA PHE A 76 6.92 16.39 -22.64
C PHE A 76 8.23 17.06 -23.02
N GLU A 77 9.35 16.58 -22.49
CA GLU A 77 10.66 17.12 -22.82
C GLU A 77 11.04 16.86 -24.27
N SER A 78 10.65 15.69 -24.80
CA SER A 78 10.83 15.37 -26.21
C SER A 78 9.97 16.24 -27.12
N LEU A 79 8.71 16.48 -26.76
CA LEU A 79 7.82 17.41 -27.46
C LEU A 79 8.34 18.86 -27.42
N SER A 80 9.14 19.20 -26.41
CA SER A 80 9.81 20.50 -26.28
C SER A 80 11.07 20.60 -27.14
N GLY A 81 11.35 19.59 -27.98
CA GLY A 81 12.46 19.56 -28.93
C GLY A 81 13.78 19.04 -28.36
N LYS A 82 13.80 18.52 -27.12
CA LYS A 82 15.05 18.02 -26.49
C LYS A 82 15.53 16.65 -26.99
N GLY A 83 14.79 15.99 -27.90
CA GLY A 83 15.27 14.78 -28.59
C GLY A 83 15.46 13.53 -27.73
N ILE A 84 14.84 13.46 -26.54
CA ILE A 84 15.12 12.43 -25.52
C ILE A 84 14.59 11.04 -25.90
N LEU A 85 13.59 10.94 -26.79
CA LEU A 85 13.04 9.63 -27.22
C LEU A 85 14.10 8.71 -27.85
N GLN A 86 15.16 9.26 -28.44
CA GLN A 86 16.19 8.48 -29.12
C GLN A 86 17.02 7.61 -28.16
N SER A 87 17.03 7.93 -26.86
CA SER A 87 17.73 7.14 -25.85
C SER A 87 16.86 6.05 -25.19
N LEU A 88 15.58 5.97 -25.55
CA LEU A 88 14.65 4.98 -24.98
C LEU A 88 14.76 3.62 -25.70
N ASN A 89 14.47 2.55 -24.96
CA ASN A 89 14.32 1.22 -25.56
C ASN A 89 12.93 1.05 -26.20
N ALA A 90 12.73 -0.04 -26.95
CA ALA A 90 11.47 -0.29 -27.64
C ALA A 90 10.24 -0.37 -26.70
N MET A 91 10.38 -0.99 -25.53
CA MET A 91 9.27 -1.09 -24.57
C MET A 91 8.91 0.27 -23.98
N ASP A 92 9.91 1.09 -23.67
CA ASP A 92 9.71 2.47 -23.21
C ASP A 92 8.99 3.30 -24.27
N LEU A 93 9.37 3.13 -25.54
CA LEU A 93 8.73 3.82 -26.66
C LEU A 93 7.27 3.40 -26.85
N ASP A 94 6.95 2.11 -26.71
CA ASP A 94 5.57 1.62 -26.78
C ASP A 94 4.69 2.21 -25.65
N GLU A 95 5.24 2.32 -24.44
CA GLU A 95 4.54 2.96 -23.31
C GLU A 95 4.34 4.47 -23.54
N VAL A 96 5.34 5.16 -24.09
CA VAL A 96 5.21 6.59 -24.46
C VAL A 96 4.18 6.80 -25.56
N ASP A 97 4.14 5.94 -26.59
CA ASP A 97 3.13 6.00 -27.65
C ASP A 97 1.70 5.86 -27.08
N LEU A 98 1.50 4.93 -26.15
CA LEU A 98 0.23 4.78 -25.45
C LEU A 98 -0.14 6.04 -24.65
N LEU A 99 0.81 6.64 -23.92
CA LEU A 99 0.61 7.87 -23.16
C LEU A 99 0.24 9.05 -24.07
N ILE A 100 0.89 9.18 -25.22
CA ILE A 100 0.56 10.21 -26.22
C ILE A 100 -0.88 10.03 -26.71
N LYS A 101 -1.27 8.82 -27.10
CA LYS A 101 -2.64 8.50 -27.55
C LYS A 101 -3.68 8.85 -26.49
N GLN A 102 -3.42 8.51 -25.22
CA GLN A 102 -4.31 8.84 -24.11
C GLN A 102 -4.44 10.35 -23.89
N ASN A 103 -3.33 11.09 -23.92
CA ASN A 103 -3.36 12.54 -23.78
C ASN A 103 -4.10 13.23 -24.93
N LEU A 104 -3.92 12.77 -26.16
CA LEU A 104 -4.66 13.29 -27.32
C LEU A 104 -6.17 13.06 -27.17
N ALA A 105 -6.58 11.87 -26.71
CA ALA A 105 -7.99 11.57 -26.45
C ALA A 105 -8.58 12.43 -25.32
N ASP A 106 -7.82 12.70 -24.25
CA ASP A 106 -8.25 13.61 -23.17
C ASP A 106 -8.41 15.05 -23.68
N ILE A 107 -7.45 15.54 -24.47
CA ILE A 107 -7.51 16.88 -25.08
C ILE A 107 -8.75 17.00 -25.97
N ASP A 108 -8.99 16.03 -26.85
CA ASP A 108 -10.15 16.01 -27.75
C ASP A 108 -11.47 16.05 -26.96
N ASN A 109 -11.57 15.23 -25.91
CA ASN A 109 -12.74 15.21 -25.04
C ASN A 109 -12.94 16.57 -24.33
N ARG A 110 -11.88 17.17 -23.80
CA ARG A 110 -11.93 18.49 -23.14
C ARG A 110 -12.36 19.59 -24.10
N VAL A 111 -11.82 19.60 -25.33
CA VAL A 111 -12.23 20.54 -26.39
C VAL A 111 -13.70 20.37 -26.72
N ARG A 112 -14.19 19.14 -26.86
CA ARG A 112 -15.60 18.82 -27.11
C ARG A 112 -16.52 19.35 -26.01
N VAL A 113 -16.19 19.08 -24.74
CA VAL A 113 -16.97 19.54 -23.58
C VAL A 113 -17.04 21.07 -23.54
N LEU A 114 -15.91 21.75 -23.72
CA LEU A 114 -15.86 23.22 -23.75
C LEU A 114 -16.67 23.80 -24.90
N THR A 115 -16.62 23.18 -26.08
CA THR A 115 -17.38 23.60 -27.26
C THR A 115 -18.88 23.50 -27.03
N ILE A 116 -19.36 22.43 -26.39
CA ILE A 116 -20.78 22.26 -26.04
C ILE A 116 -21.21 23.33 -25.03
N ALA A 117 -20.40 23.55 -23.99
CA ALA A 117 -20.68 24.56 -22.96
C ALA A 117 -20.74 25.98 -23.54
N SER A 118 -19.88 26.33 -24.49
CA SER A 118 -19.89 27.65 -25.14
C SER A 118 -21.09 27.92 -26.06
N ARG A 119 -21.82 26.87 -26.46
CA ARG A 119 -23.01 26.94 -27.33
C ARG A 119 -24.32 26.88 -26.55
N SER A 120 -24.25 26.68 -25.23
CA SER A 120 -25.38 26.64 -24.30
C SER A 120 -25.52 27.99 -23.59
#